data_AF-A0A7X3F141-F1
#
_entry.id   AF-A0A7X3F141-F1
#
_cell.length_a   1.000
_cell.length_b   1.000
_cell.length_c   1.000
_cell.angle_alpha   90.00
_cell.angle_beta   90.00
_cell.angle_gamma   90.00
#
_symmetry.space_group_name_H-M   'P 1'
#
loop_
_entity.id
_entity.type
_entity.pdbx_description
1 polymer ?
#
loop_
_entity_poly.entity_id
_entity_poly.type
_entity_poly.pdbx_seq_one_letter_code
_entity_poly.pdbx_strand_id
1 'polypeptide(L)'
;MTKNTRTTWSDTMKMYAACLASYNNGHLHGRWFDLEDYADADELIQAIAVYVLRTSPYPNVTVTCPACSGKKPEQFFCMCCDKTGQVASAEEWAAHDWDGEGLATFGEYPDLQRVLNHVEMVEMHGEAWAAFTAYHGDSVTEDDFQAAYRGHYDSEKAFAEEWCCELHGLKGDESFFNWIDWQQAWDCDLSHTFVYQDGYVFHSSW
;
A
#
# COMPACT_ATOMS: atom_id res chain seq x y z
N MET A 1 -26.97 -16.43 -1.10
CA MET A 1 -26.00 -17.52 -0.92
C MET A 1 -24.67 -16.88 -0.59
N THR A 2 -24.19 -17.08 0.62
CA THR A 2 -22.95 -16.51 1.16
C THR A 2 -21.75 -17.08 0.40
N LYS A 3 -21.13 -16.27 -0.46
CA LYS A 3 -19.76 -16.54 -0.90
C LYS A 3 -18.83 -15.80 0.04
N ASN A 4 -18.55 -16.48 1.15
CA ASN A 4 -17.44 -16.18 2.01
C ASN A 4 -16.18 -16.67 1.27
N THR A 5 -15.66 -15.87 0.34
CA THR A 5 -14.34 -16.09 -0.25
C THR A 5 -13.31 -15.55 0.73
N ARG A 6 -13.13 -16.28 1.83
CA ARG A 6 -11.93 -16.14 2.63
C ARG A 6 -10.84 -16.84 1.84
N THR A 7 -10.23 -16.11 0.91
CA THR A 7 -9.04 -16.52 0.19
C THR A 7 -7.99 -16.86 1.25
N THR A 8 -7.47 -18.08 1.23
CA THR A 8 -6.40 -18.52 2.13
C THR A 8 -5.10 -17.86 1.67
N TRP A 9 -4.91 -16.59 1.97
CA TRP A 9 -3.61 -15.93 1.90
C TRP A 9 -3.11 -15.76 3.33
N SER A 10 -2.00 -16.44 3.64
CA SER A 10 -1.07 -15.95 4.67
C SER A 10 0.08 -15.23 3.96
N ASP A 11 -0.24 -14.38 2.99
CA ASP A 11 0.77 -13.51 2.37
C ASP A 11 0.54 -12.11 2.90
N THR A 12 1.03 -11.95 4.13
CA THR A 12 1.37 -10.67 4.72
C THR A 12 2.15 -9.82 3.70
N MET A 13 1.78 -8.55 3.56
CA MET A 13 2.42 -7.62 2.64
C MET A 13 3.87 -7.35 3.05
N LYS A 14 4.83 -7.47 2.12
CA LYS A 14 6.26 -7.29 2.42
C LYS A 14 6.97 -6.33 1.48
N MET A 15 8.03 -5.76 2.01
CA MET A 15 8.98 -4.90 1.29
C MET A 15 10.40 -5.43 1.46
N TYR A 16 11.17 -5.51 0.38
CA TYR A 16 12.60 -5.77 0.43
C TYR A 16 13.38 -4.46 0.44
N ALA A 17 13.94 -4.11 1.60
CA ALA A 17 14.82 -2.95 1.73
C ALA A 17 16.28 -3.37 1.53
N ALA A 18 16.96 -2.72 0.59
CA ALA A 18 18.37 -2.96 0.27
C ALA A 18 19.24 -1.78 0.70
N CYS A 19 20.49 -2.06 1.07
CA CYS A 19 21.50 -1.07 1.39
C CYS A 19 22.22 -0.58 0.12
N LEU A 20 22.10 0.71 -0.19
CA LEU A 20 22.70 1.30 -1.40
C LEU A 20 24.24 1.30 -1.36
N ALA A 21 24.83 1.52 -0.18
CA ALA A 21 26.28 1.48 -0.03
C ALA A 21 26.87 0.09 -0.39
N SER A 22 26.21 -0.99 0.02
CA SER A 22 26.62 -2.34 -0.35
C SER A 22 26.35 -2.63 -1.82
N TYR A 23 25.19 -2.20 -2.33
CA TYR A 23 24.83 -2.38 -3.74
C TYR A 23 25.84 -1.73 -4.68
N ASN A 24 26.24 -0.49 -4.40
CA ASN A 24 27.25 0.25 -5.18
C ASN A 24 28.64 -0.41 -5.15
N ASN A 25 28.90 -1.29 -4.18
CA ASN A 25 30.12 -2.09 -4.09
C ASN A 25 29.94 -3.52 -4.65
N GLY A 26 28.87 -3.79 -5.39
CA GLY A 26 28.59 -5.09 -6.00
C GLY A 26 28.15 -6.16 -5.01
N HIS A 27 27.64 -5.77 -3.84
CA HIS A 27 27.20 -6.68 -2.79
C HIS A 27 25.71 -6.51 -2.50
N LEU A 28 24.93 -7.58 -2.72
CA LEU A 28 23.51 -7.59 -2.38
C LEU A 28 23.36 -7.76 -0.87
N HIS A 29 22.98 -6.68 -0.20
CA HIS A 29 22.69 -6.65 1.24
C HIS A 29 21.34 -5.99 1.47
N GLY A 30 20.40 -6.71 2.06
CA GLY A 30 19.05 -6.24 2.30
C GLY A 30 18.24 -7.28 3.07
N ARG A 31 16.98 -6.94 3.35
CA ARG A 31 16.08 -7.81 4.11
C ARG A 31 14.63 -7.56 3.72
N TRP A 32 13.83 -8.62 3.77
CA TRP A 32 12.37 -8.56 3.70
C TRP A 32 11.78 -8.13 5.06
N PHE A 33 10.87 -7.16 5.01
CA PHE A 33 10.12 -6.63 6.13
C PHE A 33 8.64 -6.94 5.89
N ASP A 34 8.01 -7.57 6.87
CA ASP A 34 6.56 -7.74 6.91
C ASP A 34 5.95 -6.42 7.37
N LEU A 35 5.13 -5.81 6.51
CA LEU A 35 4.60 -4.46 6.74
C LEU A 35 3.55 -4.44 7.86
N GLU A 36 2.89 -5.56 8.12
CA GLU A 36 1.92 -5.70 9.21
C GLU A 36 2.58 -5.71 10.61
N ASP A 37 3.90 -5.96 10.67
CA ASP A 37 4.66 -5.95 11.92
C ASP A 37 4.94 -4.53 12.46
N TYR A 38 4.64 -3.47 11.71
CA TYR A 38 5.03 -2.10 12.03
C TYR A 38 3.81 -1.18 12.17
N ALA A 39 3.70 -0.51 13.32
CA ALA A 39 2.57 0.40 13.59
C ALA A 39 2.70 1.75 12.88
N ASP A 40 3.93 2.19 12.60
CA ASP A 40 4.19 3.48 11.96
C ASP A 40 5.51 3.47 11.17
N ALA A 41 5.69 4.53 10.36
CA ALA A 41 6.87 4.69 9.54
C ALA A 41 8.17 4.77 10.36
N ASP A 42 8.14 5.34 11.57
CA ASP A 42 9.34 5.47 12.41
C ASP A 42 9.83 4.10 12.90
N GLU A 43 8.91 3.20 13.27
CA GLU A 43 9.24 1.84 13.67
C GLU A 43 9.87 1.04 12.51
N LEU A 44 9.28 1.15 11.32
CA LEU A 44 9.83 0.50 10.11
C LEU A 44 11.20 1.07 9.73
N ILE A 45 11.38 2.40 9.77
CA ILE A 45 12.68 3.06 9.53
C ILE A 45 13.72 2.57 10.52
N GLN A 46 13.35 2.47 11.81
CA GLN A 46 14.25 1.94 12.83
C GLN A 46 14.64 0.50 12.53
N ALA A 47 13.69 -0.35 12.14
CA ALA A 47 13.98 -1.73 11.77
C ALA A 47 14.91 -1.84 10.56
N ILE A 48 14.71 -1.04 9.51
CA ILE A 48 15.62 -0.95 8.35
C ILE A 48 17.01 -0.51 8.81
N ALA A 49 17.11 0.50 9.68
CA ALA A 49 18.39 0.94 10.21
C ALA A 49 19.09 -0.14 11.05
N VAL A 50 18.35 -0.95 11.82
CA VAL A 50 18.88 -2.08 12.60
C VAL A 50 19.40 -3.18 11.69
N TYR A 51 18.54 -3.66 10.78
CA TYR A 51 18.74 -4.94 10.13
C TYR A 51 19.39 -4.84 8.75
N VAL A 52 19.38 -3.66 8.12
CA VAL A 52 19.95 -3.42 6.80
C VAL A 52 21.14 -2.46 6.88
N LEU A 53 20.95 -1.25 7.43
CA LEU A 53 22.01 -0.23 7.36
C LEU A 53 23.19 -0.52 8.29
N ARG A 54 22.94 -0.89 9.55
CA ARG A 54 24.01 -1.18 10.53
C ARG A 54 24.72 -2.51 10.32
N THR A 55 24.12 -3.41 9.56
CA THR A 55 24.67 -4.72 9.21
C THR A 55 25.40 -4.68 7.86
N SER A 56 25.43 -3.53 7.19
CA SER A 56 26.09 -3.36 5.89
C SER A 56 27.57 -3.78 5.96
N PRO A 57 28.04 -4.65 5.04
CA PRO A 57 29.47 -4.95 4.90
C PRO A 57 30.31 -3.77 4.38
N TYR A 58 29.66 -2.75 3.82
CA TYR A 58 30.28 -1.52 3.34
C TYR A 58 29.68 -0.30 4.05
N PRO A 59 29.89 -0.14 5.37
CA PRO A 59 29.42 1.05 6.07
C PRO A 59 30.22 2.27 5.62
N ASN A 60 29.53 3.38 5.37
CA ASN A 60 30.14 4.63 4.90
C ASN A 60 29.84 5.84 5.79
N VAL A 61 29.04 5.65 6.85
CA VAL A 61 28.75 6.67 7.85
C VAL A 61 28.89 6.12 9.27
N THR A 62 28.94 7.03 10.23
CA THR A 62 28.93 6.71 11.67
C THR A 62 27.74 7.39 12.31
N VAL A 63 26.92 6.61 13.01
CA VAL A 63 25.69 7.09 13.66
C VAL A 63 25.80 6.98 15.17
N THR A 64 25.01 7.78 15.88
CA THR A 64 24.88 7.67 17.34
C THR A 64 24.39 6.27 17.69
N CYS A 65 25.06 5.61 18.64
CA CYS A 65 24.68 4.28 19.07
C CYS A 65 23.25 4.29 19.66
N PRO A 66 22.28 3.58 19.06
CA PRO A 66 20.90 3.64 19.54
C PRO A 66 20.72 2.94 20.90
N ALA A 67 21.56 1.95 21.22
CA ALA A 67 21.48 1.24 22.50
C ALA A 67 21.85 2.11 23.71
N CYS A 68 22.75 3.10 23.54
CA CYS A 68 23.14 4.00 24.63
C CYS A 68 22.79 5.46 24.37
N SER A 69 22.17 5.78 23.23
CA SER A 69 21.91 7.15 22.76
C SER A 69 23.15 8.04 22.83
N GLY A 70 24.33 7.48 22.52
CA GLY A 70 25.61 8.20 22.56
C GLY A 70 26.16 8.47 23.97
N LYS A 71 25.59 7.89 25.03
CA LYS A 71 26.11 8.03 26.40
C LYS A 71 27.53 7.49 26.49
N LYS A 72 28.38 8.29 27.12
CA LYS A 72 29.82 8.01 27.32
C LYS A 72 30.05 6.98 28.43
N PRO A 73 31.20 6.27 28.42
CA PRO A 73 31.51 5.15 29.31
C PRO A 73 31.46 5.46 30.81
N GLU A 74 31.64 6.72 31.19
CA GLU A 74 31.51 7.18 32.58
C GLU A 74 30.06 7.12 33.11
N GLN A 75 29.08 6.84 32.24
CA GLN A 75 27.67 6.68 32.61
C GLN A 75 27.10 5.28 32.30
N PHE A 76 27.64 4.55 31.33
CA PHE A 76 27.10 3.25 30.89
C PHE A 76 28.10 2.44 30.05
N PHE A 77 28.28 1.14 30.35
CA PHE A 77 29.08 0.23 29.52
C PHE A 77 28.20 -0.36 28.40
N CYS A 78 28.25 0.24 27.21
CA CYS A 78 27.52 -0.26 26.05
C CYS A 78 28.35 -1.29 25.28
N MET A 79 27.88 -2.54 25.24
CA MET A 79 28.51 -3.60 24.45
C MET A 79 28.36 -3.41 22.94
N CYS A 80 27.42 -2.59 22.47
CA CYS A 80 27.17 -2.39 21.05
C CYS A 80 28.16 -1.44 20.36
N CYS A 81 28.76 -0.49 21.09
CA CYS A 81 29.60 0.57 20.50
C CYS A 81 31.01 0.64 21.09
N ASP A 82 31.40 -0.35 21.91
CA ASP A 82 32.68 -0.39 22.63
C ASP A 82 33.06 0.97 23.25
N LYS A 83 32.10 1.58 23.97
CA LYS A 83 32.26 2.87 24.68
C LYS A 83 32.46 4.11 23.82
N THR A 84 32.42 4.01 22.50
CA THR A 84 32.56 5.19 21.62
C THR A 84 31.30 6.06 21.60
N GLY A 85 30.14 5.47 21.93
CA GLY A 85 28.83 6.11 21.74
C GLY A 85 28.38 6.14 20.29
N GLN A 86 29.15 5.53 19.38
CA GLN A 86 28.96 5.58 17.93
C GLN A 86 29.07 4.18 17.32
N VAL A 87 28.35 3.94 16.23
CA VAL A 87 28.39 2.68 15.49
C VAL A 87 28.48 2.94 13.99
N ALA A 88 29.19 2.07 13.28
CA ALA A 88 29.24 2.12 11.82
C ALA A 88 27.86 1.78 11.23
N SER A 89 27.51 2.43 10.12
CA SER A 89 26.26 2.22 9.39
C SER A 89 26.45 2.58 7.91
N ALA A 90 25.51 2.15 7.08
CA ALA A 90 25.28 2.76 5.77
C ALA A 90 24.33 3.96 5.87
N GLU A 91 24.47 4.90 4.94
CA GLU A 91 23.69 6.14 4.88
C GLU A 91 22.30 5.95 4.28
N GLU A 92 22.17 5.09 3.27
CA GLU A 92 21.00 5.05 2.41
C GLU A 92 20.52 3.62 2.16
N TRP A 93 19.20 3.51 2.03
CA TRP A 93 18.47 2.32 1.63
C TRP A 93 17.47 2.66 0.51
N ALA A 94 17.01 1.64 -0.19
CA ALA A 94 15.90 1.75 -1.14
C ALA A 94 15.04 0.48 -1.09
N ALA A 95 13.75 0.61 -1.38
CA ALA A 95 12.85 -0.52 -1.59
C ALA A 95 13.13 -1.11 -2.97
N HIS A 96 13.79 -2.26 -3.04
CA HIS A 96 14.18 -2.88 -4.30
C HIS A 96 13.12 -3.87 -4.82
N ASP A 97 12.27 -4.38 -3.93
CA ASP A 97 11.25 -5.35 -4.29
C ASP A 97 10.05 -5.28 -3.34
N TRP A 98 8.91 -5.75 -3.83
CA TRP A 98 7.61 -5.68 -3.15
C TRP A 98 6.86 -7.00 -3.33
N ASP A 99 6.21 -7.46 -2.25
CA ASP A 99 5.37 -8.66 -2.24
C ASP A 99 4.02 -8.30 -1.62
N GLY A 100 3.02 -8.07 -2.48
CA GLY A 100 1.69 -7.64 -2.07
C GLY A 100 0.98 -6.80 -3.12
N GLU A 101 -0.35 -6.84 -3.10
CA GLU A 101 -1.19 -6.18 -4.10
C GLU A 101 -1.15 -4.65 -3.96
N GLY A 102 -0.91 -3.96 -5.07
CA GLY A 102 -0.78 -2.49 -5.10
C GLY A 102 0.54 -1.94 -4.56
N LEU A 103 1.42 -2.74 -3.93
CA LEU A 103 2.66 -2.21 -3.35
C LEU A 103 3.69 -1.73 -4.38
N ALA A 104 3.72 -2.33 -5.56
CA ALA A 104 4.70 -2.00 -6.59
C ALA A 104 4.58 -0.55 -7.11
N THR A 105 3.45 0.14 -6.86
CA THR A 105 3.25 1.54 -7.29
C THR A 105 4.04 2.55 -6.47
N PHE A 106 4.49 2.19 -5.26
CA PHE A 106 5.23 3.10 -4.37
C PHE A 106 6.69 3.31 -4.79
N GLY A 107 7.22 2.49 -5.70
CA GLY A 107 8.57 2.65 -6.25
C GLY A 107 9.69 2.37 -5.26
N GLU A 108 10.89 2.90 -5.55
CA GLU A 108 12.11 2.61 -4.77
C GLU A 108 12.31 3.49 -3.54
N TYR A 109 11.71 4.68 -3.54
CA TYR A 109 11.81 5.67 -2.47
C TYR A 109 10.41 6.01 -1.95
N PRO A 110 9.73 5.02 -1.34
CA PRO A 110 8.35 5.16 -0.91
C PRO A 110 8.24 6.10 0.29
N ASP A 111 7.06 6.74 0.42
CA ASP A 111 6.62 7.26 1.71
C ASP A 111 6.10 6.09 2.54
N LEU A 112 6.88 5.69 3.56
CA LEU A 112 6.58 4.52 4.37
C LEU A 112 5.26 4.61 5.13
N GLN A 113 4.81 5.82 5.51
CA GLN A 113 3.52 5.95 6.18
C GLN A 113 2.38 5.66 5.21
N ARG A 114 2.51 6.10 3.95
CA ARG A 114 1.52 5.82 2.91
C ARG A 114 1.49 4.34 2.54
N VAL A 115 2.64 3.67 2.56
CA VAL A 115 2.73 2.21 2.37
C VAL A 115 1.99 1.47 3.48
N LEU A 116 2.25 1.81 4.75
CA LEU A 116 1.57 1.17 5.88
C LEU A 116 0.07 1.42 5.87
N ASN A 117 -0.35 2.67 5.58
CA ASN A 117 -1.77 2.99 5.41
C ASN A 117 -2.41 2.15 4.30
N HIS A 118 -1.71 1.91 3.18
CA HIS A 118 -2.23 1.05 2.11
C HIS A 118 -2.42 -0.39 2.59
N VAL A 119 -1.47 -0.94 3.37
CA VAL A 119 -1.62 -2.28 3.96
C VAL A 119 -2.86 -2.36 4.85
N GLU A 120 -3.05 -1.38 5.73
CA GLU A 120 -4.25 -1.30 6.59
C GLU A 120 -5.54 -1.20 5.75
N MET A 121 -5.54 -0.38 4.70
CA MET A 121 -6.71 -0.20 3.86
C MET A 121 -7.05 -1.44 3.03
N VAL A 122 -6.05 -2.18 2.55
CA VAL A 122 -6.30 -3.46 1.87
C VAL A 122 -6.82 -4.51 2.87
N GLU A 123 -6.36 -4.51 4.12
CA GLU A 123 -6.95 -5.39 5.15
C GLU A 123 -8.43 -5.05 5.41
N MET A 124 -8.75 -3.76 5.51
CA MET A 124 -10.10 -3.28 5.82
C MET A 124 -11.09 -3.39 4.67
N HIS A 125 -10.67 -3.02 3.46
CA HIS A 125 -11.55 -2.85 2.29
C HIS A 125 -11.29 -3.89 1.17
N GLY A 126 -10.20 -4.64 1.26
CA GLY A 126 -9.86 -5.71 0.31
C GLY A 126 -9.52 -5.19 -1.09
N GLU A 127 -9.88 -5.99 -2.10
CA GLU A 127 -9.64 -5.72 -3.53
C GLU A 127 -10.28 -4.41 -4.01
N ALA A 128 -11.33 -3.92 -3.31
CA ALA A 128 -11.95 -2.63 -3.63
C ALA A 128 -10.97 -1.46 -3.49
N TRP A 129 -10.13 -1.48 -2.44
CA TRP A 129 -9.12 -0.44 -2.24
C TRP A 129 -7.99 -0.54 -3.26
N ALA A 130 -7.54 -1.75 -3.58
CA ALA A 130 -6.55 -1.97 -4.63
C ALA A 130 -7.03 -1.43 -5.99
N ALA A 131 -8.28 -1.71 -6.38
CA ALA A 131 -8.87 -1.17 -7.59
C ALA A 131 -8.98 0.37 -7.56
N PHE A 132 -9.31 0.96 -6.42
CA PHE A 132 -9.43 2.41 -6.26
C PHE A 132 -8.09 3.13 -6.43
N THR A 133 -7.05 2.65 -5.73
CA THR A 133 -5.68 3.21 -5.80
C THR A 133 -5.02 3.00 -7.15
N ALA A 134 -5.32 1.90 -7.85
CA ALA A 134 -4.82 1.65 -9.20
C ALA A 134 -5.26 2.74 -10.20
N TYR A 135 -6.47 3.26 -10.06
CA TYR A 135 -6.99 4.31 -10.94
C TYR A 135 -6.64 5.73 -10.46
N HIS A 136 -6.79 6.01 -9.16
CA HIS A 136 -6.64 7.37 -8.61
C HIS A 136 -5.22 7.69 -8.11
N GLY A 137 -4.36 6.68 -8.02
CA GLY A 137 -3.03 6.78 -7.45
C GLY A 137 -3.01 6.52 -5.95
N ASP A 138 -1.79 6.57 -5.39
CA ASP A 138 -1.50 6.24 -4.00
C ASP A 138 -1.78 7.41 -3.03
N SER A 139 -2.22 8.58 -3.52
CA SER A 139 -2.39 9.82 -2.73
C SER A 139 -3.77 9.99 -2.13
N VAL A 140 -4.64 9.02 -2.35
CA VAL A 140 -6.01 9.01 -1.86
C VAL A 140 -6.09 8.58 -0.39
N THR A 141 -7.14 9.04 0.28
CA THR A 141 -7.42 8.72 1.68
C THR A 141 -8.57 7.73 1.81
N GLU A 142 -8.80 7.20 3.01
CA GLU A 142 -9.97 6.36 3.28
C GLU A 142 -11.28 7.14 3.05
N ASP A 143 -11.34 8.41 3.47
CA ASP A 143 -12.52 9.26 3.30
C ASP A 143 -12.86 9.43 1.81
N ASP A 144 -11.84 9.59 0.97
CA ASP A 144 -11.97 9.68 -0.48
C ASP A 144 -12.58 8.40 -1.06
N PHE A 145 -12.07 7.24 -0.63
CA PHE A 145 -12.60 5.94 -1.03
C PHE A 145 -14.07 5.78 -0.59
N GLN A 146 -14.39 6.09 0.66
CA GLN A 146 -15.75 5.97 1.18
C GLN A 146 -16.72 6.91 0.44
N ALA A 147 -16.27 8.11 0.07
CA ALA A 147 -17.08 9.05 -0.72
C ALA A 147 -17.30 8.56 -2.16
N ALA A 148 -16.27 7.99 -2.78
CA ALA A 148 -16.29 7.55 -4.17
C ALA A 148 -16.96 6.19 -4.39
N TYR A 149 -16.85 5.26 -3.44
CA TYR A 149 -17.26 3.87 -3.61
C TYR A 149 -18.78 3.69 -3.81
N ARG A 150 -19.17 2.91 -4.82
CA ARG A 150 -20.58 2.65 -5.20
C ARG A 150 -20.96 1.17 -5.21
N GLY A 151 -20.02 0.28 -4.93
CA GLY A 151 -20.28 -1.15 -4.78
C GLY A 151 -19.55 -2.00 -5.81
N HIS A 152 -19.90 -3.28 -5.81
CA HIS A 152 -19.31 -4.31 -6.65
C HIS A 152 -20.36 -4.93 -7.58
N TYR A 153 -20.07 -4.95 -8.88
CA TYR A 153 -20.99 -5.33 -9.95
C TYR A 153 -20.31 -6.27 -10.96
N ASP A 154 -21.06 -7.25 -11.44
CA ASP A 154 -20.57 -8.23 -12.43
C ASP A 154 -20.19 -7.59 -13.78
N SER A 155 -20.69 -6.39 -14.07
CA SER A 155 -20.36 -5.61 -15.28
C SER A 155 -20.82 -4.15 -15.18
N GLU A 156 -20.24 -3.29 -16.01
CA GLU A 156 -20.63 -1.87 -16.18
C GLU A 156 -22.13 -1.71 -16.46
N LYS A 157 -22.70 -2.55 -17.35
CA LYS A 157 -24.13 -2.54 -17.68
C LYS A 157 -25.03 -2.86 -16.48
N ALA A 158 -24.56 -3.69 -15.54
CA ALA A 158 -25.34 -4.05 -14.36
C ALA A 158 -25.43 -2.87 -13.40
N PHE A 159 -24.33 -2.14 -13.24
CA PHE A 159 -24.35 -0.87 -12.51
C PHE A 159 -25.23 0.17 -13.21
N ALA A 160 -25.11 0.31 -14.53
CA ALA A 160 -25.90 1.27 -15.30
C ALA A 160 -27.42 1.02 -15.16
N GLU A 161 -27.84 -0.25 -15.21
CA GLU A 161 -29.23 -0.64 -14.99
C GLU A 161 -29.71 -0.24 -13.59
N GLU A 162 -29.00 -0.63 -12.54
CA GLU A 162 -29.37 -0.33 -11.15
C GLU A 162 -29.41 1.18 -10.89
N TRP A 163 -28.37 1.90 -11.30
CA TRP A 163 -28.25 3.34 -11.12
C TRP A 163 -29.37 4.11 -11.81
N CYS A 164 -29.66 3.78 -13.09
CA CYS A 164 -30.74 4.43 -13.82
C CYS A 164 -32.12 4.09 -13.24
N CYS A 165 -32.32 2.86 -12.75
CA CYS A 165 -33.56 2.49 -12.07
C CYS A 165 -33.78 3.31 -10.82
N GLU A 166 -32.76 3.43 -9.97
CA GLU A 166 -32.82 4.20 -8.74
C GLU A 166 -33.09 5.69 -9.03
N LEU A 167 -32.32 6.29 -9.93
CA LEU A 167 -32.39 7.70 -10.27
C LEU A 167 -33.75 8.10 -10.86
N HIS A 168 -34.33 7.25 -11.72
CA HIS A 168 -35.59 7.52 -12.41
C HIS A 168 -36.81 6.86 -11.75
N GLY A 169 -36.62 6.12 -10.65
CA GLY A 169 -37.68 5.40 -9.96
C GLY A 169 -38.33 4.30 -10.80
N LEU A 170 -37.57 3.70 -11.72
CA LEU A 170 -38.04 2.60 -12.55
C LEU A 170 -37.97 1.29 -11.78
N LYS A 171 -38.89 0.36 -12.06
CA LYS A 171 -39.03 -0.87 -11.28
C LYS A 171 -38.39 -2.11 -11.92
N GLY A 172 -38.04 -2.04 -13.19
CA GLY A 172 -37.44 -3.16 -13.93
C GLY A 172 -38.44 -4.23 -14.35
N ASP A 173 -39.74 -4.03 -14.11
CA ASP A 173 -40.81 -4.95 -14.49
C ASP A 173 -41.51 -4.53 -15.78
N GLU A 174 -41.19 -3.36 -16.32
CA GLU A 174 -41.79 -2.82 -17.52
C GLU A 174 -41.23 -3.50 -18.78
N SER A 175 -42.11 -3.89 -19.71
CA SER A 175 -41.72 -4.64 -20.91
C SER A 175 -40.64 -3.97 -21.79
N PHE A 176 -40.46 -2.65 -21.69
CA PHE A 176 -39.44 -1.91 -22.44
C PHE A 176 -38.02 -2.08 -21.86
N PHE A 177 -37.87 -2.56 -20.62
CA PHE A 177 -36.56 -2.74 -19.96
C PHE A 177 -35.60 -3.62 -20.75
N ASN A 178 -36.12 -4.72 -21.32
CA ASN A 178 -35.35 -5.63 -22.15
C ASN A 178 -34.85 -5.00 -23.47
N TRP A 179 -35.31 -3.79 -23.80
CA TRP A 179 -34.95 -3.04 -25.00
C TRP A 179 -34.02 -1.86 -24.69
N ILE A 180 -33.71 -1.60 -23.42
CA ILE A 180 -32.75 -0.58 -23.04
C ILE A 180 -31.34 -1.16 -23.22
N ASP A 181 -30.50 -0.45 -23.97
CA ASP A 181 -29.09 -0.77 -24.09
C ASP A 181 -28.32 -0.14 -22.92
N TRP A 182 -28.19 -0.90 -21.84
CA TRP A 182 -27.49 -0.47 -20.63
C TRP A 182 -25.99 -0.30 -20.84
N GLN A 183 -25.39 -1.01 -21.79
CA GLN A 183 -23.99 -0.78 -22.14
C GLN A 183 -23.85 0.59 -22.80
N GLN A 184 -24.76 0.94 -23.70
CA GLN A 184 -24.73 2.26 -24.31
C GLN A 184 -24.98 3.39 -23.30
N ALA A 185 -25.85 3.15 -22.30
CA ALA A 185 -26.07 4.10 -21.20
C ALA A 185 -24.78 4.34 -20.38
N TRP A 186 -23.99 3.28 -20.14
CA TRP A 186 -22.67 3.41 -19.55
C TRP A 186 -21.74 4.23 -20.44
N ASP A 187 -21.53 3.79 -21.67
CA ASP A 187 -20.55 4.35 -22.62
C ASP A 187 -20.79 5.83 -22.95
N CYS A 188 -22.04 6.31 -22.86
CA CYS A 188 -22.38 7.69 -23.24
C CYS A 188 -22.33 8.71 -22.10
N ASP A 189 -22.68 8.33 -20.87
CA ASP A 189 -22.92 9.28 -19.79
C ASP A 189 -22.27 8.84 -18.48
N LEU A 190 -22.51 7.59 -18.05
CA LEU A 190 -22.04 7.13 -16.74
C LEU A 190 -20.53 6.94 -16.70
N SER A 191 -19.88 6.51 -17.78
CA SER A 191 -18.42 6.32 -17.83
C SER A 191 -17.61 7.62 -17.66
N HIS A 192 -18.26 8.78 -17.74
CA HIS A 192 -17.62 10.07 -17.43
C HIS A 192 -17.70 10.42 -15.93
N THR A 193 -18.72 9.91 -15.24
CA THR A 193 -19.01 10.20 -13.84
C THR A 193 -18.51 9.10 -12.91
N PHE A 194 -18.42 7.88 -13.44
CA PHE A 194 -18.05 6.67 -12.71
C PHE A 194 -16.91 5.95 -13.41
N VAL A 195 -16.18 5.20 -12.62
CA VAL A 195 -15.07 4.34 -13.01
C VAL A 195 -15.44 2.92 -12.64
N TYR A 196 -15.28 1.98 -13.56
CA TYR A 196 -15.41 0.55 -13.31
C TYR A 196 -14.01 -0.08 -13.37
N GLN A 197 -13.56 -0.65 -12.27
CA GLN A 197 -12.25 -1.28 -12.16
C GLN A 197 -12.38 -2.60 -11.39
N ASP A 198 -12.04 -3.71 -12.04
CA ASP A 198 -12.03 -5.06 -11.44
C ASP A 198 -13.31 -5.45 -10.69
N GLY A 199 -14.47 -5.07 -11.22
CA GLY A 199 -15.76 -5.35 -10.58
C GLY A 199 -16.25 -4.25 -9.64
N TYR A 200 -15.40 -3.30 -9.28
CA TYR A 200 -15.74 -2.21 -8.36
C TYR A 200 -16.07 -0.92 -9.10
N VAL A 201 -17.09 -0.21 -8.60
CA VAL A 201 -17.52 1.07 -9.14
C VAL A 201 -17.20 2.21 -8.17
N PHE A 202 -16.61 3.26 -8.71
CA PHE A 202 -16.25 4.49 -7.99
C PHE A 202 -16.75 5.71 -8.75
N HIS A 203 -16.96 6.84 -8.08
CA HIS A 203 -16.99 8.12 -8.81
C HIS A 203 -15.62 8.49 -9.37
N SER A 204 -15.61 9.12 -10.54
CA SER A 204 -14.40 9.67 -11.16
C SER A 204 -13.84 10.89 -10.43
N SER A 205 -14.67 11.56 -9.62
CA SER A 205 -14.30 12.71 -8.78
C SER A 205 -15.11 12.71 -7.49
N TRP A 206 -14.48 13.05 -6.36
CA TRP A 206 -15.08 13.16 -5.02
C TRP A 206 -14.72 14.49 -4.36
#